data_AF-A0A7J3BQJ3-F1
#
_entry.id   AF-A0A7J3BQJ3-F1
#
_cell.length_a   1.000
_cell.length_b   1.000
_cell.length_c   1.000
_cell.angle_alpha   90.00
_cell.angle_beta   90.00
_cell.angle_gamma   90.00
#
_symmetry.space_group_name_H-M   'P 1'
#
loop_
_entity.id
_entity.type
_entity.pdbx_description
1 polymer ?
#
loop_
_entity_poly.entity_id
_entity_poly.type
_entity_poly.pdbx_seq_one_letter_code
_entity_poly.pdbx_strand_id
1 'polypeptide(L)'
;MNGIKIYECAKKHLSTLSKNELENILILPKDAYTREEIELAYALAKKSFAEKKNIAKKFKFEFLLWLTGKNDINSALDQVSCNEEESCVVIVLGDIKIPNAKKPRLKGRADPLALERISLSRIKN
;
A
#
# COMPACT_ATOMS: atom_id res chain seq x y z
N MET A 1 13.31 -9.20 10.19
CA MET A 1 11.91 -8.90 9.77
C MET A 1 11.95 -7.81 8.73
N ASN A 2 11.67 -8.14 7.47
CA ASN A 2 11.66 -7.13 6.40
C ASN A 2 10.47 -6.19 6.63
N GLY A 3 10.76 -4.91 6.88
CA GLY A 3 9.76 -3.85 6.91
C GLY A 3 9.36 -3.42 5.50
N ILE A 4 8.44 -2.47 5.40
CA ILE A 4 8.12 -1.81 4.14
C ILE A 4 9.16 -0.74 3.83
N LYS A 5 9.42 -0.51 2.54
CA LYS A 5 10.18 0.67 2.07
C LYS A 5 9.23 1.55 1.26
N ILE A 6 9.30 2.87 1.44
CA ILE A 6 8.39 3.83 0.81
C ILE A 6 9.21 4.84 0.03
N TYR A 7 8.84 5.04 -1.22
CA TYR A 7 9.53 5.91 -2.17
C TYR A 7 8.53 6.80 -2.92
N GLU A 8 9.02 7.86 -3.55
CA GLU A 8 8.29 8.59 -4.59
C GLU A 8 9.04 8.47 -5.91
N CYS A 9 8.34 8.13 -6.99
CA CYS A 9 8.90 8.13 -8.34
C CYS A 9 7.82 8.38 -9.40
N ALA A 10 8.23 8.67 -10.63
CA ALA A 10 7.30 8.70 -11.75
C ALA A 10 6.92 7.27 -12.17
N LYS A 11 5.67 7.05 -12.60
CA LYS A 11 5.18 5.74 -13.06
C LYS A 11 6.06 5.12 -14.15
N LYS A 12 6.59 5.96 -15.06
CA LYS A 12 7.52 5.55 -16.13
C LYS A 12 8.82 4.90 -15.65
N HIS A 13 9.23 5.10 -14.39
CA HIS A 13 10.43 4.44 -13.87
C HIS A 13 10.14 2.99 -13.46
N LEU A 14 8.88 2.64 -13.20
CA LEU A 14 8.46 1.31 -12.80
C LEU A 14 8.37 0.34 -13.98
N SER A 15 8.26 0.84 -15.23
CA SER A 15 8.25 -0.02 -16.43
C SER A 15 9.58 -0.74 -16.68
N THR A 16 10.66 -0.29 -16.03
CA THR A 16 11.98 -0.95 -16.09
C THR A 16 12.08 -2.17 -15.17
N LEU A 17 11.10 -2.36 -14.27
CA LEU A 17 11.07 -3.47 -13.32
C LEU A 17 10.43 -4.71 -13.95
N SER A 18 10.90 -5.88 -13.53
CA SER A 18 10.34 -7.15 -13.94
C SER A 18 8.92 -7.35 -13.38
N LYS A 19 8.15 -8.24 -14.01
CA LYS A 19 6.80 -8.62 -13.53
C LYS A 19 6.83 -9.10 -12.07
N ASN A 20 7.84 -9.87 -11.68
CA ASN A 20 8.00 -10.41 -10.33
C ASN A 20 8.27 -9.31 -9.29
N GLU A 21 9.03 -8.27 -9.66
CA GLU A 21 9.25 -7.10 -8.80
C GLU A 21 7.96 -6.30 -8.61
N LEU A 22 7.20 -6.09 -9.69
CA LEU A 22 5.92 -5.39 -9.64
C LEU A 22 4.86 -6.12 -8.78
N GLU A 23 4.97 -7.43 -8.60
CA GLU A 23 4.09 -8.18 -7.68
C GLU A 23 4.28 -7.79 -6.20
N ASN A 24 5.43 -7.24 -5.85
CA ASN A 24 5.78 -6.83 -4.48
C ASN A 24 5.72 -5.32 -4.30
N ILE A 25 5.17 -4.61 -5.28
CA ILE A 25 5.05 -3.15 -5.26
C ILE A 25 3.58 -2.75 -5.28
N LEU A 26 3.22 -1.83 -4.38
CA LEU A 26 1.96 -1.10 -4.43
C LEU A 26 2.23 0.34 -4.83
N ILE A 27 1.46 0.84 -5.80
CA ILE A 27 1.53 2.22 -6.29
C ILE A 27 0.32 2.94 -5.74
N LEU A 28 0.54 4.11 -5.14
CA LEU A 28 -0.47 4.93 -4.50
C LEU A 28 -0.40 6.37 -5.00
N PRO A 29 -1.52 7.10 -4.98
CA PRO A 29 -1.51 8.51 -5.29
C PRO A 29 -0.67 9.26 -4.27
N LYS A 30 -0.05 10.35 -4.70
CA LYS A 30 0.76 11.19 -3.84
C LYS A 30 -0.10 11.80 -2.74
N ASP A 31 0.47 11.93 -1.53
CA ASP A 31 -0.19 12.55 -0.38
C ASP A 31 -1.56 11.93 -0.01
N ALA A 32 -1.85 10.71 -0.47
CA ALA A 32 -3.10 10.01 -0.17
C ALA A 32 -3.14 9.43 1.24
N TYR A 33 -1.98 8.97 1.71
CA TYR A 33 -1.83 8.29 2.99
C TYR A 33 -0.64 8.82 3.78
N THR A 34 -0.78 8.70 5.09
CA THR A 34 0.23 9.00 6.11
C THR A 34 1.08 7.77 6.37
N ARG A 35 2.23 7.96 7.02
CA ARG A 35 3.11 6.84 7.36
C ARG A 35 2.43 5.91 8.36
N GLU A 36 1.70 6.45 9.32
CA GLU A 36 1.01 5.71 10.37
C GLU A 36 -0.11 4.83 9.79
N GLU A 37 -0.91 5.34 8.85
CA GLU A 37 -1.93 4.54 8.15
C GLU A 37 -1.31 3.36 7.39
N ILE A 38 -0.19 3.61 6.70
CA ILE A 38 0.54 2.60 5.95
C ILE A 38 1.12 1.52 6.87
N GLU A 39 1.76 1.92 7.97
CA GLU A 39 2.35 1.00 8.94
C GLU A 39 1.29 0.18 9.68
N LEU A 40 0.16 0.80 10.04
CA LEU A 40 -0.99 0.13 10.64
C LEU A 40 -1.59 -0.93 9.70
N ALA A 41 -1.89 -0.54 8.45
CA ALA A 41 -2.42 -1.47 7.46
C ALA A 41 -1.47 -2.64 7.20
N TYR A 42 -0.15 -2.39 7.20
CA TYR A 42 0.85 -3.43 7.05
C TYR A 42 0.88 -4.41 8.23
N ALA A 43 0.81 -3.90 9.46
CA ALA A 43 0.75 -4.72 10.66
C ALA A 43 -0.52 -5.60 10.68
N LEU A 44 -1.67 -5.02 10.33
CA LEU A 44 -2.94 -5.75 10.26
C LEU A 44 -2.93 -6.82 9.15
N ALA A 45 -2.41 -6.50 7.97
CA ALA A 45 -2.26 -7.47 6.88
C ALA A 45 -1.34 -8.64 7.26
N LYS A 46 -0.22 -8.36 7.95
CA LYS A 46 0.67 -9.40 8.49
C LYS A 46 -0.07 -10.31 9.46
N LYS A 47 -0.83 -9.73 10.39
CA LYS A 47 -1.63 -10.47 11.35
C LYS A 47 -2.66 -11.36 10.64
N SER A 48 -3.40 -10.82 9.67
CA SER A 48 -4.37 -11.58 8.88
C SER A 48 -3.74 -12.76 8.13
N PHE A 49 -2.56 -12.60 7.53
CA PHE A 49 -1.85 -13.70 6.87
C PHE A 49 -1.37 -14.76 7.86
N ALA A 50 -0.80 -14.34 8.98
CA ALA A 50 -0.33 -15.26 10.02
C ALA A 50 -1.48 -16.08 10.62
N GLU A 51 -2.63 -15.46 10.81
CA GLU A 51 -3.84 -16.10 11.34
C GLU A 51 -4.69 -16.82 10.27
N LYS A 52 -4.29 -16.78 8.98
CA LYS A 52 -5.07 -17.29 7.84
C LYS A 52 -6.49 -16.71 7.74
N LYS A 53 -6.67 -15.47 8.17
CA LYS A 53 -7.91 -14.67 8.07
C LYS A 53 -7.86 -13.64 6.94
N ASN A 54 -6.87 -13.75 6.07
CA ASN A 54 -6.72 -12.88 4.91
C ASN A 54 -7.83 -13.13 3.88
N ILE A 55 -8.28 -12.06 3.23
CA ILE A 55 -9.25 -12.13 2.14
C ILE A 55 -8.51 -12.41 0.83
N ALA A 56 -7.41 -11.69 0.61
CA ALA A 56 -6.66 -11.82 -0.63
C ALA A 56 -5.58 -12.92 -0.53
N LYS A 57 -5.39 -13.68 -1.62
CA LYS A 57 -4.36 -14.73 -1.71
C LYS A 57 -2.93 -14.19 -1.67
N LYS A 58 -2.71 -12.98 -2.20
CA LYS A 58 -1.39 -12.33 -2.23
C LYS A 58 -1.32 -11.23 -1.18
N PHE A 59 -0.20 -11.17 -0.46
CA PHE A 59 0.02 -10.23 0.63
C PHE A 59 -0.15 -8.76 0.22
N LYS A 60 0.36 -8.39 -0.97
CA LYS A 60 0.19 -7.04 -1.55
C LYS A 60 -1.28 -6.59 -1.59
N PHE A 61 -2.18 -7.47 -2.02
CA PHE A 61 -3.60 -7.12 -2.13
C PHE A 61 -4.28 -7.09 -0.77
N GLU A 62 -3.89 -7.96 0.15
CA GLU A 62 -4.40 -7.92 1.51
C GLU A 62 -4.02 -6.64 2.24
N PHE A 63 -2.77 -6.21 2.06
CA PHE A 63 -2.29 -4.91 2.51
C PHE A 63 -3.11 -3.77 1.92
N LEU A 64 -3.36 -3.79 0.60
CA LEU A 64 -4.21 -2.79 -0.06
C LEU A 64 -5.64 -2.76 0.51
N LEU A 65 -6.24 -3.93 0.76
CA LEU A 65 -7.58 -4.02 1.35
C LEU A 65 -7.61 -3.41 2.76
N TRP A 66 -6.58 -3.64 3.59
CA TRP A 66 -6.49 -3.03 4.92
C TRP A 66 -6.31 -1.52 4.83
N LEU A 67 -5.46 -1.04 3.94
CA LEU A 67 -5.16 0.38 3.76
C LEU A 67 -6.42 1.16 3.31
N THR A 68 -7.14 0.62 2.34
CA THR A 68 -8.37 1.24 1.79
C THR A 68 -9.60 0.97 2.65
N GLY A 69 -9.54 -0.01 3.57
CA GLY A 69 -10.67 -0.46 4.37
C GLY A 69 -11.78 -1.10 3.52
N LYS A 70 -11.43 -1.60 2.33
CA LYS A 70 -12.33 -2.29 1.41
C LYS A 70 -12.18 -3.81 1.59
N ASN A 71 -13.22 -4.54 1.19
CA ASN A 71 -13.21 -6.01 1.17
C ASN A 71 -13.09 -6.58 -0.26
N ASP A 72 -13.17 -5.73 -1.28
CA ASP A 72 -13.04 -6.07 -2.70
C ASP A 72 -11.78 -5.45 -3.30
N ILE A 73 -11.04 -6.25 -4.07
CA ILE A 73 -9.73 -5.85 -4.62
C ILE A 73 -9.91 -4.79 -5.71
N ASN A 74 -10.92 -4.93 -6.58
CA ASN A 74 -11.13 -4.01 -7.69
C ASN A 74 -11.51 -2.62 -7.15
N SER A 75 -12.47 -2.57 -6.24
CA SER A 75 -12.88 -1.35 -5.55
C SER A 75 -11.72 -0.67 -4.80
N ALA A 76 -10.80 -1.46 -4.24
CA ALA A 76 -9.61 -0.94 -3.57
C ALA A 76 -8.58 -0.37 -4.56
N LEU A 77 -8.40 -1.02 -5.72
CA LEU A 77 -7.52 -0.55 -6.79
C LEU A 77 -8.04 0.75 -7.42
N ASP A 78 -9.35 0.85 -7.65
CA ASP A 78 -9.99 2.04 -8.21
C ASP A 78 -9.76 3.25 -7.30
N GLN A 79 -9.86 3.06 -5.97
CA GLN A 79 -9.61 4.11 -4.98
C GLN A 79 -8.16 4.63 -4.99
N VAL A 80 -7.19 3.81 -5.35
CA VAL A 80 -5.75 4.18 -5.34
C VAL A 80 -5.18 4.37 -6.74
N SER A 81 -6.04 4.45 -7.75
CA SER A 81 -5.63 4.64 -9.13
C SER A 81 -4.84 5.94 -9.30
N CYS A 82 -3.74 5.87 -10.05
CA CYS A 82 -2.84 7.00 -10.33
C CYS A 82 -2.86 7.29 -11.83
N ASN A 83 -3.00 8.56 -12.19
CA ASN A 83 -2.86 9.01 -13.58
C ASN A 83 -1.41 8.82 -14.07
N GLU A 84 -1.24 8.59 -15.36
CA GLU A 84 0.04 8.13 -15.93
C GLU A 84 1.16 9.19 -15.91
N GLU A 85 0.79 10.47 -15.82
CA GLU A 85 1.72 11.60 -15.94
C GLU A 85 2.24 12.13 -14.59
N GLU A 86 1.76 11.61 -13.45
CA GLU A 86 2.09 12.14 -12.13
C GLU A 86 3.12 11.32 -11.33
N SER A 87 3.82 12.01 -10.43
CA SER A 87 4.63 11.38 -9.38
C SER A 87 3.74 10.57 -8.44
N CYS A 88 4.11 9.32 -8.17
CA CYS A 88 3.37 8.41 -7.31
C CYS A 88 4.19 7.97 -6.08
N VAL A 89 3.49 7.55 -5.03
CA VAL A 89 4.10 6.89 -3.87
C VAL A 89 4.17 5.39 -4.15
N VAL A 90 5.33 4.81 -3.88
CA VAL A 90 5.63 3.40 -4.13
C VAL A 90 5.95 2.73 -2.81
N ILE A 91 5.15 1.73 -2.44
CA ILE A 91 5.38 0.88 -1.28
C ILE A 91 5.97 -0.43 -1.76
N VAL A 92 7.16 -0.76 -1.25
CA VAL A 92 7.90 -1.98 -1.58
C VAL A 92 7.78 -2.97 -0.43
N LEU A 93 7.22 -4.14 -0.74
CA LEU A 93 6.97 -5.26 0.16
C LEU A 93 8.04 -6.35 -0.02
N GLY A 94 9.31 -5.97 0.07
CA GLY A 94 10.44 -6.84 -0.21
C GLY A 94 11.74 -6.06 -0.34
N ASP A 95 12.78 -6.69 -0.85
CA ASP A 95 14.06 -6.05 -1.10
C ASP A 95 14.24 -5.72 -2.60
N ILE A 96 13.51 -4.70 -3.05
CA ILE A 96 13.54 -4.22 -4.44
C ILE A 96 14.08 -2.80 -4.44
N LYS A 97 15.00 -2.51 -5.36
CA LYS A 97 15.52 -1.16 -5.60
C LYS A 97 14.65 -0.47 -6.64
N ILE A 98 14.08 0.67 -6.27
CA ILE A 98 13.30 1.48 -7.21
C ILE A 98 14.25 2.48 -7.89
N PRO A 99 14.36 2.46 -9.24
CA PRO A 99 15.23 3.38 -9.96
C PRO A 99 14.73 4.82 -9.83
N ASN A 100 15.66 5.76 -9.67
CA ASN A 100 15.37 7.20 -9.51
C ASN A 100 14.36 7.50 -8.39
N ALA A 101 14.35 6.66 -7.35
CA ALA A 101 13.49 6.85 -6.18
C ALA A 101 13.91 8.07 -5.36
N LYS A 102 12.92 8.86 -4.96
CA LYS A 102 13.08 10.01 -4.07
C LYS A 102 12.48 9.70 -2.70
N LYS A 103 12.81 10.54 -1.72
CA LYS A 103 12.14 10.54 -0.42
C LYS A 103 10.64 10.76 -0.67
N PRO A 104 9.76 9.93 -0.11
CA PRO A 104 8.33 10.04 -0.36
C PRO A 104 7.78 11.32 0.26
N ARG A 105 6.91 12.02 -0.46
CA ARG A 105 5.95 12.94 0.14
C ARG A 105 4.70 12.15 0.50
N LEU A 106 4.42 12.12 1.80
CA LEU A 106 3.26 11.49 2.38
C LEU A 106 2.37 12.60 2.94
N LYS A 107 1.10 12.26 3.12
CA LYS A 107 0.20 13.08 3.95
C LYS A 107 0.84 13.24 5.33
N GLY A 108 0.53 14.35 6.00
CA GLY A 108 1.06 14.69 7.33
C GLY A 108 0.63 13.71 8.42
N ARG A 109 0.16 14.21 9.56
CA ARG A 109 -0.29 13.32 10.64
C ARG A 109 -1.58 12.60 10.27
N ALA A 110 -1.69 11.33 10.67
CA ALA A 110 -2.91 10.56 10.50
C ALA A 110 -4.09 11.17 11.27
N ASP A 111 -5.23 11.25 10.61
CA ASP A 111 -6.51 11.56 11.24
C ASP A 111 -6.94 10.34 12.08
N PRO A 112 -7.29 10.51 13.37
CA PRO A 112 -7.82 9.44 14.20
C PRO A 112 -8.94 8.63 13.53
N LEU A 113 -9.85 9.29 12.80
CA LEU A 113 -10.95 8.62 12.10
C LEU A 113 -10.44 7.71 10.97
N ALA A 114 -9.33 8.07 10.34
CA ALA A 114 -8.74 7.25 9.28
C ALA A 114 -8.05 6.01 9.85
N LEU A 115 -7.39 6.12 11.00
CA LEU A 115 -6.81 4.99 11.72
C LEU A 115 -7.88 4.04 12.26
N GLU A 116 -8.97 4.60 12.78
CA GLU A 116 -10.13 3.84 13.24
C GLU A 116 -10.77 3.09 12.07
N ARG A 117 -11.01 3.76 10.93
CA ARG A 117 -11.52 3.13 9.70
C ARG A 117 -10.66 1.93 9.30
N ILE A 118 -9.33 2.08 9.28
CA ILE A 118 -8.42 0.98 8.94
C ILE A 118 -8.58 -0.17 9.95
N SER A 119 -8.52 0.14 11.25
CA SER A 119 -8.57 -0.85 12.32
C SER A 119 -9.90 -1.61 12.40
N LEU A 120 -11.01 -0.91 12.18
CA LEU A 120 -12.36 -1.45 12.32
C LEU A 120 -12.97 -1.95 11.01
N SER A 121 -12.29 -1.77 9.87
CA SER A 121 -12.81 -2.10 8.52
C SER A 121 -13.33 -3.54 8.39
N ARG A 122 -12.93 -4.43 9.28
CA ARG A 122 -13.25 -5.86 9.26
C ARG A 122 -13.71 -6.42 10.60
N ILE A 123 -14.03 -5.55 11.57
CA ILE A 123 -14.54 -5.96 12.90
C ILE A 123 -16.05 -6.19 12.88
N LYS A 124 -16.75 -5.82 11.81
CA LYS A 124 -18.15 -6.19 11.58
C LYS A 124 -18.26 -7.08 10.35
N ASN A 125 -18.37 -8.38 10.61
CA ASN A 125 -19.20 -9.35 9.88
C ASN A 125 -19.43 -10.54 10.81
#